data_AF-D1JFL5-F1
#
_entry.id   AF-D1JFL5-F1
#
_cell.length_a   1.000
_cell.length_b   1.000
_cell.length_c   1.000
_cell.angle_alpha   90.00
_cell.angle_beta   90.00
_cell.angle_gamma   90.00
#
_symmetry.space_group_name_H-M   'P 1'
#
loop_
_entity.id
_entity.type
_entity.pdbx_description
1 polymer ?
#
loop_
_entity_poly.entity_id
_entity_poly.type
_entity_poly.pdbx_seq_one_letter_code
_entity_poly.pdbx_strand_id
1 'polypeptide(L)'
;MKEEAEIKRICNEVIERIRPDDAERARVKAVTERIINMINQKALEMGIEAHAVSVGSTARNTWVRGETDIDIFIMFPEEVPEEDLKENGLALAKSISDRYEERYASHPYIHAYFYDSEGRTEYKADLVPCFAVKDASALKSAVDRTPFHNGYIIERIHGREDDVLLLKLFMMCLDIYGSELRRKGFSGYLCELLILNYSSFVELLLNASRWRYGERIDLEGKGKYKGEDPLIVIDPVDRNRNVAAAVSEYSFCRFIDAAREFLAQPQMSFFLPRVADPMRAEEFVKLVKKRGTEFVMVLFEAPEVVEDILFPQLRKAELSITDMIERDGFKVYGSDVAVEGGKAFLLFELLIWSLPRLKKHMGPPITSKYHSEQFKNIYASTHRIFIDDGRYAVEVERRYTDVVSLLKNELMSCSLGKDVSESIGRGYEVLRNEEIRFVAGFGYFFRSYFRGI
;
A
#
# COMPACT_ATOMS: atom_id res chain seq x y z
N MET A 1 -12.61 -5.36 -34.24
CA MET A 1 -12.99 -4.24 -35.14
C MET A 1 -13.76 -3.14 -34.43
N LYS A 2 -14.99 -3.36 -33.92
CA LYS A 2 -15.74 -2.28 -33.23
C LYS A 2 -15.15 -1.92 -31.86
N GLU A 3 -14.87 -2.92 -31.03
CA GLU A 3 -14.25 -2.73 -29.70
C GLU A 3 -12.85 -2.12 -29.80
N GLU A 4 -12.02 -2.63 -30.71
CA GLU A 4 -10.67 -2.12 -30.95
C GLU A 4 -10.65 -0.63 -31.39
N ALA A 5 -11.57 -0.24 -32.28
CA ALA A 5 -11.73 1.16 -32.67
C ALA A 5 -12.18 2.03 -31.49
N GLU A 6 -13.04 1.50 -30.62
CA GLU A 6 -13.52 2.21 -29.43
C GLU A 6 -12.43 2.34 -28.36
N ILE A 7 -11.63 1.28 -28.10
CA ILE A 7 -10.44 1.33 -27.23
C ILE A 7 -9.51 2.43 -27.71
N LYS A 8 -9.19 2.45 -29.01
CA LYS A 8 -8.31 3.46 -29.59
C LYS A 8 -8.88 4.87 -29.41
N ARG A 9 -10.18 5.06 -29.62
CA ARG A 9 -10.87 6.34 -29.41
C ARG A 9 -10.74 6.81 -27.96
N ILE A 10 -11.04 5.92 -27.01
CA ILE A 10 -10.94 6.19 -25.56
C ILE A 10 -9.51 6.54 -25.17
N CYS A 11 -8.53 5.71 -25.55
CA CYS A 11 -7.13 5.94 -25.22
C CYS A 11 -6.63 7.30 -25.74
N ASN A 12 -6.99 7.67 -26.97
CA ASN A 12 -6.64 8.98 -27.53
C ASN A 12 -7.27 10.14 -26.72
N GLU A 13 -8.57 10.05 -26.41
CA GLU A 13 -9.29 11.06 -25.62
C GLU A 13 -8.69 11.22 -24.21
N VAL A 14 -8.26 10.10 -23.59
CA VAL A 14 -7.58 10.10 -22.30
C VAL A 14 -6.22 10.79 -22.40
N ILE A 15 -5.39 10.40 -23.38
CA ILE A 15 -4.04 10.96 -23.57
C ILE A 15 -4.07 12.47 -23.77
N GLU A 16 -5.00 13.00 -24.56
CA GLU A 16 -5.16 14.44 -24.75
C GLU A 16 -5.36 15.20 -23.43
N ARG A 17 -5.96 14.56 -22.43
CA ARG A 17 -6.21 15.16 -21.11
C ARG A 17 -5.03 14.97 -20.15
N ILE A 18 -4.39 13.82 -20.16
CA ILE A 18 -3.42 13.44 -19.13
C ILE A 18 -1.97 13.67 -19.52
N ARG A 19 -1.67 13.86 -20.81
CA ARG A 19 -0.32 14.19 -21.23
C ARG A 19 0.03 15.60 -20.74
N PRO A 20 1.16 15.81 -20.05
CA PRO A 20 1.68 17.14 -19.76
C PRO A 20 1.81 17.93 -21.07
N ASP A 21 1.51 19.23 -21.07
CA ASP A 21 1.79 20.07 -22.23
C ASP A 21 3.25 20.54 -22.26
N ASP A 22 3.68 21.13 -23.38
CA ASP A 22 5.07 21.57 -23.55
C ASP A 22 5.45 22.67 -22.56
N ALA A 23 4.48 23.51 -22.15
CA ALA A 23 4.71 24.55 -21.16
C ALA A 23 4.92 23.95 -19.77
N GLU A 24 4.14 22.94 -19.38
CA GLU A 24 4.33 22.18 -18.15
C GLU A 24 5.67 21.44 -18.16
N ARG A 25 6.02 20.74 -19.24
CA ARG A 25 7.34 20.10 -19.39
C ARG A 25 8.48 21.10 -19.21
N ALA A 26 8.39 22.27 -19.85
CA ALA A 26 9.41 23.32 -19.73
C ALA A 26 9.53 23.86 -18.30
N ARG A 27 8.39 24.06 -17.60
CA ARG A 27 8.40 24.50 -16.19
C ARG A 27 9.03 23.46 -15.28
N VAL A 28 8.62 22.19 -15.38
CA VAL A 28 9.18 21.09 -14.56
C VAL A 28 10.68 20.95 -14.80
N LYS A 29 11.11 21.01 -16.07
CA LYS A 29 12.53 20.99 -16.44
C LYS A 29 13.30 22.15 -15.81
N ALA A 30 12.79 23.37 -15.91
CA ALA A 30 13.44 24.55 -15.33
C ALA A 30 13.57 24.46 -13.80
N VAL A 31 12.53 23.98 -13.10
CA VAL A 31 12.58 23.76 -11.65
C VAL A 31 13.59 22.67 -11.30
N THR A 32 13.59 21.56 -12.03
CA THR A 32 14.54 20.44 -11.83
C THR A 32 15.98 20.90 -12.01
N GLU A 33 16.29 21.61 -13.10
CA GLU A 33 17.62 22.17 -13.37
C GLU A 33 18.04 23.18 -12.28
N ARG A 34 17.11 24.01 -11.80
CA ARG A 34 17.38 24.93 -10.69
C ARG A 34 17.75 24.17 -9.41
N ILE A 35 17.01 23.12 -9.06
CA ILE A 35 17.29 22.32 -7.86
C ILE A 35 18.66 21.63 -7.99
N ILE A 36 18.95 20.99 -9.14
CA ILE A 36 20.26 20.38 -9.42
C ILE A 36 21.39 21.39 -9.25
N ASN A 37 21.23 22.60 -9.81
CA ASN A 37 22.22 23.66 -9.69
C ASN A 37 22.40 24.12 -8.23
N MET A 38 21.32 24.26 -7.46
CA MET A 38 21.40 24.60 -6.03
C MET A 38 22.18 23.55 -5.23
N ILE A 39 21.90 22.26 -5.46
CA ILE A 39 22.61 21.16 -4.80
C ILE A 39 24.09 21.18 -5.16
N ASN A 40 24.41 21.26 -6.45
CA ASN A 40 25.81 21.24 -6.91
C ASN A 40 26.61 22.45 -6.39
N GLN A 41 26.00 23.64 -6.34
CA GLN A 41 26.65 24.83 -5.76
C GLN A 41 26.84 24.68 -4.25
N LYS A 42 25.82 24.20 -3.52
CA LYS A 42 25.94 23.97 -2.07
C LYS A 42 26.95 22.88 -1.72
N ALA A 43 27.05 21.83 -2.53
CA ALA A 43 28.06 20.80 -2.37
C ALA A 43 29.47 21.41 -2.44
N LEU A 44 29.72 22.28 -3.43
CA LEU A 44 30.99 23.00 -3.57
C LEU A 44 31.27 23.94 -2.38
N GLU A 45 30.27 24.72 -1.93
CA GLU A 45 30.38 25.62 -0.77
C GLU A 45 30.69 24.86 0.53
N MET A 46 30.12 23.66 0.69
CA MET A 46 30.30 22.82 1.87
C MET A 46 31.55 21.92 1.79
N GLY A 47 32.27 21.91 0.66
CA GLY A 47 33.41 21.02 0.44
C GLY A 47 33.02 19.54 0.33
N ILE A 48 31.78 19.26 -0.06
CA ILE A 48 31.24 17.90 -0.23
C ILE A 48 31.41 17.50 -1.70
N GLU A 49 32.12 16.41 -1.94
CA GLU A 49 32.21 15.81 -3.28
C GLU A 49 30.91 15.04 -3.58
N ALA A 50 29.96 15.72 -4.22
CA ALA A 50 28.70 15.13 -4.67
C ALA A 50 28.16 15.86 -5.90
N HIS A 51 27.33 15.19 -6.69
CA HIS A 51 26.61 15.81 -7.80
C HIS A 51 25.16 15.32 -7.89
N ALA A 52 24.24 16.19 -8.28
CA ALA A 52 22.83 15.87 -8.41
C ALA A 52 22.47 15.38 -9.82
N VAL A 53 21.62 14.35 -9.89
CA VAL A 53 21.07 13.79 -11.13
C VAL A 53 19.55 13.65 -10.99
N SER A 54 18.81 14.10 -12.01
CA SER A 54 17.38 13.85 -12.08
C SER A 54 17.11 12.42 -12.55
N VAL A 55 16.24 11.73 -11.82
CA VAL A 55 15.75 10.39 -12.15
C VAL A 55 14.23 10.38 -12.16
N GLY A 56 13.62 9.21 -12.10
CA GLY A 56 12.17 9.11 -11.93
C GLY A 56 11.37 9.44 -13.19
N SER A 57 10.07 9.60 -13.01
CA SER A 57 9.13 9.76 -14.13
C SER A 57 9.31 11.08 -14.89
N THR A 58 9.77 12.13 -14.21
CA THR A 58 10.06 13.44 -14.79
C THR A 58 11.25 13.39 -15.75
N ALA A 59 12.33 12.68 -15.38
CA ALA A 59 13.47 12.45 -16.27
C ALA A 59 13.10 11.62 -17.52
N ARG A 60 12.04 10.82 -17.44
CA ARG A 60 11.63 9.85 -18.47
C ARG A 60 10.43 10.29 -19.30
N ASN A 61 9.84 11.44 -19.02
CA ASN A 61 8.60 11.91 -19.64
C ASN A 61 7.39 10.96 -19.48
N THR A 62 7.33 10.22 -18.36
CA THR A 62 6.27 9.24 -18.08
C THR A 62 5.35 9.65 -16.91
N TRP A 63 5.24 10.94 -16.58
CA TRP A 63 4.38 11.43 -15.50
C TRP A 63 3.03 11.95 -16.00
N VAL A 64 1.98 11.69 -15.23
CA VAL A 64 0.62 12.15 -15.53
C VAL A 64 0.52 13.65 -15.22
N ARG A 65 -0.14 14.43 -16.08
CA ARG A 65 -0.40 15.86 -15.87
C ARG A 65 -0.91 16.13 -14.46
N GLY A 66 -0.33 17.11 -13.78
CA GLY A 66 -0.69 17.47 -12.41
C GLY A 66 -0.14 16.54 -11.31
N GLU A 67 0.35 15.35 -11.66
CA GLU A 67 0.99 14.38 -10.77
C GLU A 67 2.51 14.43 -10.98
N THR A 68 3.11 15.55 -10.58
CA THR A 68 4.56 15.78 -10.77
C THR A 68 5.29 15.67 -9.43
N ASP A 69 6.06 14.59 -9.29
CA ASP A 69 7.08 14.44 -8.25
C ASP A 69 8.47 14.46 -8.90
N ILE A 70 9.33 15.37 -8.44
CA ILE A 70 10.68 15.54 -8.95
C ILE A 70 11.64 14.67 -8.13
N ASP A 71 12.19 13.61 -8.73
CA ASP A 71 13.17 12.76 -8.07
C ASP A 71 14.60 13.22 -8.40
N ILE A 72 15.36 13.64 -7.38
CA ILE A 72 16.76 14.04 -7.52
C ILE A 72 17.65 13.20 -6.62
N PHE A 73 18.58 12.51 -7.23
CA PHE A 73 19.56 11.67 -6.54
C PHE A 73 20.87 12.44 -6.40
N ILE A 74 21.38 12.50 -5.18
CA ILE A 74 22.63 13.16 -4.83
C ILE A 74 23.71 12.08 -4.79
N MET A 75 24.55 12.08 -5.81
CA MET A 75 25.51 11.03 -6.11
C MET A 75 26.84 11.30 -5.38
N PHE A 76 27.19 10.44 -4.42
CA PHE A 76 28.45 10.48 -3.67
C PHE A 76 29.45 9.43 -4.18
N PRO A 77 30.77 9.67 -4.14
CA PRO A 77 31.78 8.67 -4.47
C PRO A 77 31.62 7.38 -3.65
N GLU A 78 31.98 6.24 -4.25
CA GLU A 78 31.85 4.92 -3.61
C GLU A 78 32.75 4.79 -2.37
N GLU A 79 33.80 5.59 -2.27
CA GLU A 79 34.78 5.56 -1.19
C GLU A 79 34.27 6.22 0.11
N VAL A 80 33.18 7.01 0.02
CA VAL A 80 32.59 7.69 1.17
C VAL A 80 31.96 6.66 2.14
N PRO A 81 32.19 6.76 3.47
CA PRO A 81 31.49 5.95 4.45
C PRO A 81 29.97 6.14 4.39
N GLU A 82 29.20 5.08 4.65
CA GLU A 82 27.73 5.14 4.58
C GLU A 82 27.12 6.13 5.58
N GLU A 83 27.71 6.24 6.78
CA GLU A 83 27.30 7.23 7.79
C GLU A 83 27.51 8.65 7.29
N ASP A 84 28.67 8.93 6.69
CA ASP A 84 28.99 10.24 6.10
C ASP A 84 28.08 10.57 4.92
N LEU A 85 27.73 9.59 4.08
CA LEU A 85 26.77 9.78 2.99
C LEU A 85 25.40 10.18 3.53
N LYS A 86 24.92 9.53 4.59
CA LYS A 86 23.63 9.84 5.21
C LYS A 86 23.67 11.23 5.85
N GLU A 87 24.68 11.51 6.67
CA GLU A 87 24.77 12.78 7.38
C GLU A 87 24.97 13.95 6.41
N ASN A 88 26.00 13.89 5.56
CA ASN A 88 26.32 14.96 4.62
C ASN A 88 25.27 15.08 3.50
N GLY A 89 24.73 13.96 3.03
CA GLY A 89 23.67 13.95 2.03
C GLY A 89 22.38 14.59 2.53
N LEU A 90 21.95 14.27 3.75
CA LEU A 90 20.78 14.92 4.36
C LEU A 90 21.08 16.39 4.67
N ALA A 91 22.25 16.73 5.19
CA ALA A 91 22.63 18.12 5.46
C ALA A 91 22.61 18.97 4.18
N LEU A 92 23.18 18.45 3.08
CA LEU A 92 23.19 19.09 1.78
C LEU A 92 21.76 19.24 1.23
N ALA A 93 20.93 18.19 1.29
CA ALA A 93 19.54 18.26 0.85
C ALA A 93 18.70 19.26 1.65
N LYS A 94 18.88 19.33 2.97
CA LYS A 94 18.23 20.34 3.85
C LYS A 94 18.71 21.76 3.55
N SER A 95 19.95 21.94 3.11
CA SER A 95 20.53 23.27 2.87
C SER A 95 19.90 24.05 1.71
N ILE A 96 19.17 23.37 0.82
CA ILE A 96 18.60 23.96 -0.39
C ILE A 96 17.11 24.34 -0.28
N SER A 97 16.45 24.02 0.84
CA SER A 97 15.06 24.40 1.09
C SER A 97 14.79 24.62 2.57
N ASP A 98 14.04 25.68 2.90
CA ASP A 98 13.55 25.92 4.26
C ASP A 98 12.25 25.16 4.56
N ARG A 99 11.61 24.58 3.53
CA ARG A 99 10.36 23.80 3.64
C ARG A 99 10.62 22.37 3.20
N TYR A 100 10.82 21.50 4.19
CA TYR A 100 11.06 20.08 3.96
C TYR A 100 10.54 19.19 5.10
N GLU A 101 10.41 17.91 4.78
CA GLU A 101 10.12 16.81 5.69
C GLU A 101 11.22 15.75 5.53
N GLU A 102 11.76 15.25 6.63
CA GLU A 102 12.62 14.07 6.59
C GLU A 102 11.75 12.82 6.57
N ARG A 103 11.90 12.03 5.51
CA ARG A 103 11.14 10.78 5.31
C ARG A 103 12.08 9.59 5.29
N TYR A 104 11.51 8.42 5.58
CA TYR A 104 12.26 7.18 5.72
C TYR A 104 11.66 6.09 4.83
N ALA A 105 12.48 5.55 3.93
CA ALA A 105 12.21 4.31 3.22
C ALA A 105 13.26 3.26 3.63
N SER A 106 14.06 2.77 2.68
CA SER A 106 15.27 1.99 3.03
C SER A 106 16.40 2.86 3.59
N HIS A 107 16.42 4.14 3.19
CA HIS A 107 17.37 5.17 3.59
C HIS A 107 16.60 6.46 3.89
N PRO A 108 17.09 7.32 4.80
CA PRO A 108 16.50 8.63 5.02
C PRO A 108 16.69 9.51 3.79
N TYR A 109 15.69 10.33 3.49
CA TYR A 109 15.71 11.29 2.39
C TYR A 109 14.91 12.54 2.76
N ILE A 110 15.07 13.60 1.97
CA ILE A 110 14.39 14.87 2.20
C ILE A 110 13.31 15.08 1.14
N HIS A 111 12.07 15.20 1.58
CA HIS A 111 10.96 15.66 0.76
C HIS A 111 10.84 17.18 0.89
N ALA A 112 11.07 17.93 -0.18
CA ALA A 112 11.14 19.39 -0.15
C ALA A 112 10.19 20.04 -1.16
N TYR A 113 9.79 21.29 -0.87
CA TYR A 113 8.82 22.04 -1.65
C TYR A 113 9.49 23.23 -2.36
N PHE A 114 9.29 23.35 -3.67
CA PHE A 114 9.91 24.38 -4.51
C PHE A 114 8.88 25.07 -5.40
N TYR A 115 8.88 26.39 -5.47
CA TYR A 115 8.03 27.13 -6.41
C TYR A 115 8.70 27.30 -7.78
N ASP A 116 7.96 27.34 -8.87
CA ASP A 116 8.50 27.80 -10.17
C ASP A 116 9.09 29.21 -10.09
N SER A 117 9.80 29.62 -11.15
CA SER A 117 10.39 30.96 -11.25
C SER A 117 9.38 32.11 -11.15
N GLU A 118 8.10 31.83 -11.38
CA GLU A 118 7.03 32.82 -11.31
C GLU A 118 6.33 32.83 -9.94
N GLY A 119 6.69 31.92 -9.03
CA GLY A 119 6.07 31.79 -7.71
C GLY A 119 4.64 31.27 -7.73
N ARG A 120 4.18 30.66 -8.84
CA ARG A 120 2.77 30.32 -9.06
C ARG A 120 2.44 28.88 -8.72
N THR A 121 3.35 27.96 -9.05
CA THR A 121 3.15 26.52 -8.88
C THR A 121 4.17 25.97 -7.91
N GLU A 122 3.72 25.27 -6.89
CA GLU A 122 4.59 24.50 -5.99
C GLU A 122 4.83 23.10 -6.57
N TYR A 123 6.08 22.66 -6.53
CA TYR A 123 6.53 21.33 -6.93
C TYR A 123 7.14 20.64 -5.72
N LYS A 124 6.91 19.34 -5.65
CA LYS A 124 7.52 18.47 -4.64
C LYS A 124 8.76 17.83 -5.24
N ALA A 125 9.82 17.74 -4.45
CA ALA A 125 11.02 17.03 -4.84
C ALA A 125 11.53 16.12 -3.73
N ASP A 126 11.83 14.88 -4.10
CA ASP A 126 12.52 13.92 -3.25
C ASP A 126 14.01 13.98 -3.52
N LEU A 127 14.77 14.36 -2.50
CA LEU A 127 16.22 14.53 -2.54
C LEU A 127 16.87 13.34 -1.81
N VAL A 128 17.43 12.42 -2.60
CA VAL A 128 17.87 11.11 -2.10
C VAL A 128 19.39 10.97 -2.23
N PRO A 129 20.14 10.94 -1.13
CA PRO A 129 21.56 10.59 -1.14
C PRO A 129 21.77 9.14 -1.56
N CYS A 130 22.75 8.89 -2.45
CA CYS A 130 23.10 7.53 -2.89
C CYS A 130 24.54 7.46 -3.38
N PHE A 131 25.05 6.24 -3.55
CA PHE A 131 26.39 6.03 -4.08
C PHE A 131 26.40 6.07 -5.61
N ALA A 132 27.43 6.73 -6.15
CA ALA A 132 27.78 6.74 -7.56
C ALA A 132 28.51 5.46 -7.97
N VAL A 133 27.83 4.32 -7.80
CA VAL A 133 28.41 3.02 -8.14
C VAL A 133 28.59 2.87 -9.66
N LYS A 134 29.72 2.30 -10.07
CA LYS A 134 30.05 2.12 -11.50
C LYS A 134 29.29 0.98 -12.17
N ASP A 135 28.86 -0.02 -11.40
CA ASP A 135 28.19 -1.22 -11.91
C ASP A 135 27.10 -1.71 -10.94
N ALA A 136 26.01 -2.25 -11.50
CA ALA A 136 24.89 -2.79 -10.72
C ALA A 136 25.25 -4.04 -9.88
N SER A 137 26.40 -4.67 -10.11
CA SER A 137 26.92 -5.73 -9.23
C SER A 137 27.56 -5.20 -7.94
N ALA A 138 27.86 -3.89 -7.87
CA ALA A 138 28.50 -3.23 -6.73
C ALA A 138 27.51 -2.44 -5.84
N LEU A 139 26.21 -2.67 -6.00
CA LEU A 139 25.16 -2.01 -5.22
C LEU A 139 25.38 -2.23 -3.73
N LYS A 140 25.40 -1.13 -2.95
CA LYS A 140 25.49 -1.18 -1.49
C LYS A 140 24.13 -1.10 -0.84
N SER A 141 23.20 -0.43 -1.49
CA SER A 141 21.85 -0.18 -1.00
C SER A 141 20.78 -0.37 -2.08
N ALA A 142 19.52 -0.40 -1.63
CA ALA A 142 18.39 -0.44 -2.54
C ALA A 142 18.27 0.82 -3.42
N VAL A 143 18.71 1.98 -2.93
CA VAL A 143 18.60 3.28 -3.61
C VAL A 143 19.63 3.46 -4.72
N ASP A 144 20.81 2.82 -4.60
CA ASP A 144 21.87 2.88 -5.63
C ASP A 144 21.45 2.27 -6.98
N ARG A 145 20.34 1.52 -7.01
CA ARG A 145 19.76 0.95 -8.23
C ARG A 145 19.06 1.99 -9.10
N THR A 146 18.48 3.02 -8.49
CA THR A 146 17.58 3.94 -9.18
C THR A 146 18.24 4.67 -10.35
N PRO A 147 19.51 5.12 -10.28
CA PRO A 147 20.21 5.68 -11.43
C PRO A 147 20.33 4.72 -12.61
N PHE A 148 20.62 3.43 -12.35
CA PHE A 148 20.66 2.41 -13.41
C PHE A 148 19.27 2.08 -13.96
N HIS A 149 18.24 2.04 -13.12
CA HIS A 149 16.85 1.91 -13.58
C HIS A 149 16.50 3.05 -14.53
N ASN A 150 16.87 4.27 -14.16
CA ASN A 150 16.65 5.44 -14.99
C ASN A 150 17.34 5.32 -16.35
N GLY A 151 18.64 4.97 -16.37
CA GLY A 151 19.38 4.74 -17.60
C GLY A 151 18.76 3.65 -18.48
N TYR A 152 18.41 2.50 -17.88
CA TYR A 152 17.80 1.37 -18.60
C TYR A 152 16.51 1.76 -19.32
N ILE A 153 15.63 2.51 -18.64
CA ILE A 153 14.34 2.92 -19.20
C ILE A 153 14.51 4.02 -20.24
N ILE A 154 15.33 5.05 -19.98
CA ILE A 154 15.53 6.17 -20.93
C ILE A 154 15.94 5.65 -22.30
N GLU A 155 16.86 4.69 -22.36
CA GLU A 155 17.33 4.11 -23.63
C GLU A 155 16.26 3.34 -24.42
N ARG A 156 15.15 2.93 -23.79
CA ARG A 156 14.20 1.94 -24.34
C ARG A 156 12.76 2.44 -24.43
N ILE A 157 12.35 3.42 -23.62
CA ILE A 157 10.95 3.81 -23.48
C ILE A 157 10.44 4.71 -24.62
N HIS A 158 11.36 5.28 -25.41
CA HIS A 158 11.04 6.22 -26.48
C HIS A 158 9.89 5.73 -27.38
N GLY A 159 8.87 6.57 -27.53
CA GLY A 159 7.67 6.32 -28.33
C GLY A 159 6.58 5.49 -27.62
N ARG A 160 6.77 5.16 -26.34
CA ARG A 160 5.81 4.39 -25.52
C ARG A 160 5.38 5.14 -24.25
N GLU A 161 5.74 6.42 -24.13
CA GLU A 161 5.45 7.24 -22.96
C GLU A 161 3.94 7.33 -22.70
N ASP A 162 3.14 7.50 -23.77
CA ASP A 162 1.68 7.54 -23.68
C ASP A 162 1.09 6.23 -23.14
N ASP A 163 1.60 5.07 -23.58
CA ASP A 163 1.14 3.78 -23.06
C ASP A 163 1.42 3.62 -21.56
N VAL A 164 2.54 4.17 -21.07
CA VAL A 164 2.84 4.24 -19.64
C VAL A 164 1.86 5.17 -18.92
N LEU A 165 1.54 6.33 -19.48
CA LEU A 165 0.57 7.27 -18.89
C LEU A 165 -0.83 6.65 -18.78
N LEU A 166 -1.28 5.97 -19.83
CA LEU A 166 -2.54 5.21 -19.84
C LEU A 166 -2.55 4.15 -18.74
N LEU A 167 -1.49 3.36 -18.66
CA LEU A 167 -1.37 2.31 -17.64
C LEU A 167 -1.41 2.87 -16.23
N LYS A 168 -0.64 3.94 -15.97
CA LYS A 168 -0.61 4.62 -14.67
C LYS A 168 -2.00 5.11 -14.29
N LEU A 169 -2.66 5.86 -15.18
CA LEU A 169 -4.01 6.38 -14.90
C LEU A 169 -5.03 5.25 -14.68
N PHE A 170 -4.98 4.21 -15.50
CA PHE A 170 -5.86 3.03 -15.37
C PHE A 170 -5.70 2.40 -13.99
N MET A 171 -4.47 2.18 -13.54
CA MET A 171 -4.18 1.63 -12.21
C MET A 171 -4.51 2.60 -11.06
N MET A 172 -4.34 3.91 -11.25
CA MET A 172 -4.76 4.93 -10.28
C MET A 172 -6.29 4.91 -10.09
N CYS A 173 -7.05 4.80 -11.18
CA CYS A 173 -8.52 4.76 -11.13
C CYS A 173 -9.06 3.44 -10.55
N LEU A 174 -8.24 2.39 -10.54
CA LEU A 174 -8.49 1.12 -9.87
C LEU A 174 -7.98 1.07 -8.41
N ASP A 175 -7.33 2.14 -7.94
CA ASP A 175 -6.69 2.23 -6.61
C ASP A 175 -5.61 1.16 -6.36
N ILE A 176 -4.84 0.84 -7.41
CA ILE A 176 -3.75 -0.16 -7.37
C ILE A 176 -2.42 0.38 -7.94
N TYR A 177 -2.29 1.70 -8.12
CA TYR A 177 -1.04 2.35 -8.53
C TYR A 177 -0.27 2.85 -7.30
N GLY A 178 0.98 2.42 -7.15
CA GLY A 178 1.85 2.72 -6.01
C GLY A 178 2.30 1.47 -5.26
N SER A 179 3.54 1.47 -4.76
CA SER A 179 4.15 0.31 -4.07
C SER A 179 4.23 0.46 -2.55
N GLU A 180 3.77 1.59 -2.02
CA GLU A 180 3.66 1.85 -0.59
C GLU A 180 2.75 0.84 0.12
N LEU A 181 2.99 0.64 1.42
CA LEU A 181 2.40 -0.47 2.18
C LEU A 181 0.89 -0.36 2.34
N ARG A 182 0.34 0.85 2.12
CA ARG A 182 -1.09 1.12 2.07
C ARG A 182 -1.75 0.52 0.82
N ARG A 183 -1.19 0.77 -0.38
CA ARG A 183 -1.81 0.32 -1.65
C ARG A 183 -1.34 -1.07 -2.08
N LYS A 184 -0.09 -1.46 -1.79
CA LYS A 184 0.51 -2.74 -2.22
C LYS A 184 0.22 -3.05 -3.69
N GLY A 185 0.43 -2.06 -4.54
CA GLY A 185 0.08 -2.07 -5.96
C GLY A 185 1.31 -2.02 -6.86
N PHE A 186 1.11 -1.48 -8.07
CA PHE A 186 2.10 -1.43 -9.13
C PHE A 186 2.90 -0.12 -9.07
N SER A 187 4.22 -0.21 -8.93
CA SER A 187 5.10 0.97 -8.95
C SER A 187 5.22 1.57 -10.35
N GLY A 188 5.64 2.84 -10.44
CA GLY A 188 5.89 3.51 -11.72
C GLY A 188 6.96 2.79 -12.56
N TYR A 189 8.02 2.31 -11.94
CA TYR A 189 9.06 1.53 -12.62
C TYR A 189 8.52 0.18 -13.14
N LEU A 190 7.67 -0.50 -12.36
CA LEU A 190 7.00 -1.72 -12.81
C LEU A 190 6.11 -1.45 -14.03
N CYS A 191 5.35 -0.35 -14.04
CA CYS A 191 4.52 0.04 -15.18
C CYS A 191 5.36 0.21 -16.45
N GLU A 192 6.50 0.88 -16.35
CA GLU A 192 7.41 1.08 -17.49
C GLU A 192 7.97 -0.25 -18.02
N LEU A 193 8.41 -1.16 -17.14
CA LEU A 193 8.89 -2.48 -17.55
C LEU A 193 7.80 -3.33 -18.21
N LEU A 194 6.56 -3.27 -17.72
CA LEU A 194 5.42 -3.97 -18.32
C LEU A 194 5.16 -3.46 -19.74
N ILE A 195 5.18 -2.15 -19.96
CA ILE A 195 5.02 -1.56 -21.30
C ILE A 195 6.21 -1.91 -22.21
N LEU A 196 7.44 -1.93 -21.70
CA LEU A 196 8.59 -2.39 -22.49
C LEU A 196 8.45 -3.85 -22.93
N ASN A 197 7.96 -4.72 -22.05
CA ASN A 197 7.76 -6.13 -22.35
C ASN A 197 6.63 -6.38 -23.37
N TYR A 198 5.46 -5.76 -23.16
CA TYR A 198 4.27 -6.00 -23.99
C TYR A 198 4.08 -4.98 -25.11
N SER A 199 4.98 -4.02 -25.25
CA SER A 199 5.03 -2.99 -26.31
C SER A 199 3.94 -1.91 -26.29
N SER A 200 2.73 -2.16 -25.78
CA SER A 200 1.67 -1.14 -25.65
C SER A 200 0.74 -1.42 -24.48
N PHE A 201 -0.08 -0.44 -24.09
CA PHE A 201 -1.10 -0.57 -23.05
C PHE A 201 -2.11 -1.66 -23.40
N VAL A 202 -2.59 -1.69 -24.64
CA VAL A 202 -3.61 -2.66 -25.08
C VAL A 202 -3.05 -4.08 -25.12
N GLU A 203 -1.83 -4.27 -25.63
CA GLU A 203 -1.17 -5.58 -25.62
C GLU A 203 -0.88 -6.06 -24.20
N LEU A 204 -0.52 -5.17 -23.29
CA LEU A 204 -0.40 -5.50 -21.87
C LEU A 204 -1.74 -6.01 -21.33
N LEU A 205 -2.86 -5.32 -21.55
CA LEU A 205 -4.16 -5.78 -21.05
C LEU A 205 -4.56 -7.13 -21.65
N LEU A 206 -4.31 -7.36 -22.95
CA LEU A 206 -4.59 -8.63 -23.61
C LEU A 206 -3.87 -9.80 -22.94
N ASN A 207 -2.58 -9.60 -22.59
CA ASN A 207 -1.79 -10.62 -21.90
C ASN A 207 -2.18 -10.72 -20.41
N ALA A 208 -2.34 -9.59 -19.73
CA ALA A 208 -2.71 -9.54 -18.31
C ALA A 208 -4.06 -10.22 -18.04
N SER A 209 -5.02 -10.13 -18.96
CA SER A 209 -6.30 -10.85 -18.86
C SER A 209 -6.17 -12.37 -18.70
N ARG A 210 -4.99 -12.93 -19.03
CA ARG A 210 -4.67 -14.36 -19.00
C ARG A 210 -3.60 -14.73 -17.98
N TRP A 211 -3.07 -13.78 -17.23
CA TRP A 211 -2.07 -14.04 -16.19
C TRP A 211 -2.58 -15.08 -15.19
N ARG A 212 -1.63 -15.85 -14.66
CA ARG A 212 -1.85 -16.83 -13.60
C ARG A 212 -0.94 -16.49 -12.43
N TYR A 213 -1.26 -17.00 -11.24
CA TYR A 213 -0.36 -16.87 -10.10
C TYR A 213 1.05 -17.39 -10.46
N GLY A 214 2.05 -16.61 -10.14
CA GLY A 214 3.44 -16.89 -10.50
C GLY A 214 3.80 -16.50 -11.94
N GLU A 215 2.99 -15.67 -12.60
CA GLU A 215 3.31 -15.13 -13.92
C GLU A 215 4.70 -14.50 -13.90
N ARG A 216 5.57 -14.91 -14.84
CA ARG A 216 6.98 -14.51 -14.84
C ARG A 216 7.34 -13.73 -16.09
N ILE A 217 7.83 -12.52 -15.88
CA ILE A 217 8.29 -11.59 -16.90
C ILE A 217 9.79 -11.32 -16.68
N ASP A 218 10.60 -11.59 -17.70
CA ASP A 218 12.06 -11.47 -17.64
C ASP A 218 12.58 -10.93 -18.98
N LEU A 219 12.72 -9.60 -19.07
CA LEU A 219 13.10 -8.90 -20.31
C LEU A 219 14.49 -9.31 -20.81
N GLU A 220 15.39 -9.67 -19.89
CA GLU A 220 16.78 -10.01 -20.19
C GLU A 220 17.02 -11.53 -20.30
N GLY A 221 16.01 -12.35 -19.96
CA GLY A 221 16.09 -13.81 -19.94
C GLY A 221 17.13 -14.38 -18.97
N LYS A 222 17.46 -13.60 -17.93
CA LYS A 222 18.62 -13.85 -17.04
C LYS A 222 18.22 -13.94 -15.57
N GLY A 223 16.95 -13.83 -15.21
CA GLY A 223 16.50 -13.79 -13.82
C GLY A 223 16.89 -15.01 -13.00
N LYS A 224 17.25 -14.76 -11.74
CA LYS A 224 17.61 -15.77 -10.73
C LYS A 224 16.63 -15.81 -9.55
N TYR A 225 15.73 -14.84 -9.43
CA TYR A 225 14.70 -14.82 -8.38
C TYR A 225 13.79 -16.06 -8.46
N LYS A 226 13.55 -16.69 -7.29
CA LYS A 226 12.79 -17.95 -7.13
C LYS A 226 11.59 -17.86 -6.18
N GLY A 227 11.10 -16.65 -5.89
CA GLY A 227 9.90 -16.48 -5.06
C GLY A 227 8.63 -16.96 -5.76
N GLU A 228 7.55 -17.03 -4.99
CA GLU A 228 6.22 -17.51 -5.40
C GLU A 228 5.19 -16.38 -5.38
N ASP A 229 5.63 -15.14 -5.61
CA ASP A 229 4.73 -13.97 -5.65
C ASP A 229 3.67 -14.11 -6.77
N PRO A 230 2.49 -13.47 -6.63
CA PRO A 230 1.46 -13.51 -7.67
C PRO A 230 1.96 -13.10 -9.05
N LEU A 231 2.82 -12.08 -9.10
CA LEU A 231 3.50 -11.59 -10.30
C LEU A 231 5.00 -11.47 -10.01
N ILE A 232 5.81 -12.01 -10.93
CA ILE A 232 7.27 -12.00 -10.85
C ILE A 232 7.81 -11.24 -12.05
N VAL A 233 8.25 -10.01 -11.85
CA VAL A 233 8.93 -9.21 -12.88
C VAL A 233 10.38 -9.06 -12.48
N ILE A 234 11.28 -9.68 -13.24
CA ILE A 234 12.70 -9.66 -12.97
C ILE A 234 13.25 -8.27 -13.27
N ASP A 235 13.97 -7.71 -12.30
CA ASP A 235 14.66 -6.44 -12.46
C ASP A 235 15.82 -6.61 -13.46
N PRO A 236 15.83 -5.87 -14.58
CA PRO A 236 16.89 -5.99 -15.58
C PRO A 236 18.27 -5.53 -15.05
N VAL A 237 18.28 -4.72 -14.00
CA VAL A 237 19.50 -4.22 -13.34
C VAL A 237 19.93 -5.14 -12.19
N ASP A 238 19.00 -5.91 -11.61
CA ASP A 238 19.27 -6.83 -10.50
C ASP A 238 18.54 -8.18 -10.70
N ARG A 239 19.26 -9.15 -11.24
CA ARG A 239 18.73 -10.49 -11.58
C ARG A 239 18.11 -11.24 -10.38
N ASN A 240 18.41 -10.86 -9.15
CA ASN A 240 17.90 -11.51 -7.94
C ASN A 240 16.67 -10.80 -7.36
N ARG A 241 16.15 -9.77 -8.01
CA ARG A 241 15.06 -8.96 -7.50
C ARG A 241 13.77 -9.16 -8.30
N ASN A 242 12.66 -9.28 -7.58
CA ASN A 242 11.32 -9.11 -8.14
C ASN A 242 10.88 -7.63 -7.99
N VAL A 243 10.66 -6.94 -9.10
CA VAL A 243 10.16 -5.56 -9.13
C VAL A 243 8.70 -5.49 -8.64
N ALA A 244 7.94 -6.58 -8.82
CA ALA A 244 6.54 -6.69 -8.41
C ALA A 244 6.35 -7.24 -6.98
N ALA A 245 7.40 -7.31 -6.16
CA ALA A 245 7.31 -7.86 -4.79
C ALA A 245 6.30 -7.13 -3.87
N ALA A 246 5.97 -5.87 -4.16
CA ALA A 246 4.96 -5.11 -3.41
C ALA A 246 3.52 -5.37 -3.89
N VAL A 247 3.32 -5.98 -5.06
CA VAL A 247 2.00 -6.22 -5.65
C VAL A 247 1.30 -7.32 -4.86
N SER A 248 0.23 -6.94 -4.15
CA SER A 248 -0.61 -7.88 -3.43
C SER A 248 -1.39 -8.79 -4.37
N GLU A 249 -1.86 -9.92 -3.85
CA GLU A 249 -2.81 -10.79 -4.55
C GLU A 249 -4.09 -10.04 -4.96
N TYR A 250 -4.60 -9.14 -4.11
CA TYR A 250 -5.73 -8.29 -4.45
C TYR A 250 -5.44 -7.42 -5.67
N SER A 251 -4.33 -6.67 -5.66
CA SER A 251 -3.98 -5.75 -6.75
C SER A 251 -3.71 -6.50 -8.05
N PHE A 252 -3.07 -7.67 -7.97
CA PHE A 252 -2.88 -8.59 -9.09
C PHE A 252 -4.23 -9.04 -9.70
N CYS A 253 -5.11 -9.60 -8.90
CA CYS A 253 -6.42 -10.07 -9.35
C CYS A 253 -7.31 -8.92 -9.86
N ARG A 254 -7.28 -7.76 -9.19
CA ARG A 254 -8.05 -6.57 -9.60
C ARG A 254 -7.62 -6.08 -10.98
N PHE A 255 -6.32 -6.09 -11.27
CA PHE A 255 -5.79 -5.71 -12.58
C PHE A 255 -6.21 -6.69 -13.68
N ILE A 256 -6.13 -8.00 -13.42
CA ILE A 256 -6.56 -9.04 -14.38
C ILE A 256 -8.04 -8.88 -14.72
N ASP A 257 -8.88 -8.69 -13.68
CA ASP A 257 -10.31 -8.51 -13.85
C ASP A 257 -10.64 -7.23 -14.64
N ALA A 258 -10.06 -6.09 -14.26
CA ALA A 258 -10.24 -4.84 -14.98
C ALA A 258 -9.76 -4.91 -16.45
N ALA A 259 -8.67 -5.64 -16.72
CA ALA A 259 -8.20 -5.87 -18.07
C ALA A 259 -9.26 -6.64 -18.90
N ARG A 260 -9.86 -7.69 -18.33
CA ARG A 260 -10.94 -8.44 -18.99
C ARG A 260 -12.16 -7.57 -19.27
N GLU A 261 -12.61 -6.81 -18.27
CA GLU A 261 -13.78 -5.95 -18.42
C GLU A 261 -13.55 -4.85 -19.45
N PHE A 262 -12.41 -4.15 -19.40
CA PHE A 262 -12.11 -3.08 -20.35
C PHE A 262 -11.97 -3.60 -21.79
N LEU A 263 -11.37 -4.77 -21.99
CA LEU A 263 -11.26 -5.39 -23.31
C LEU A 263 -12.61 -5.83 -23.87
N ALA A 264 -13.50 -6.35 -23.01
CA ALA A 264 -14.83 -6.80 -23.42
C ALA A 264 -15.82 -5.64 -23.64
N GLN A 265 -15.75 -4.61 -22.79
CA GLN A 265 -16.62 -3.44 -22.83
C GLN A 265 -15.82 -2.17 -22.54
N PRO A 266 -15.12 -1.61 -23.55
CA PRO A 266 -14.31 -0.42 -23.38
C PRO A 266 -15.16 0.78 -22.93
N GLN A 267 -14.77 1.42 -21.82
CA GLN A 267 -15.48 2.59 -21.29
C GLN A 267 -14.52 3.62 -20.70
N MET A 268 -14.86 4.91 -20.84
CA MET A 268 -14.11 6.02 -20.24
C MET A 268 -14.05 5.95 -18.70
N SER A 269 -15.01 5.28 -18.06
CA SER A 269 -15.11 5.14 -16.60
C SER A 269 -13.90 4.44 -15.96
N PHE A 270 -13.12 3.68 -16.73
CA PHE A 270 -11.86 3.08 -16.26
C PHE A 270 -10.72 4.09 -16.09
N PHE A 271 -10.86 5.28 -16.68
CA PHE A 271 -9.88 6.38 -16.62
C PHE A 271 -10.43 7.60 -15.88
N LEU A 272 -11.54 7.43 -15.16
CA LEU A 272 -12.12 8.47 -14.32
C LEU A 272 -12.00 8.00 -12.87
N PRO A 273 -11.41 8.82 -11.98
CA PRO A 273 -11.39 8.52 -10.56
C PRO A 273 -12.80 8.19 -10.11
N ARG A 274 -12.97 7.01 -9.52
CA ARG A 274 -14.26 6.56 -9.02
C ARG A 274 -14.56 7.24 -7.68
N VAL A 275 -14.57 8.58 -7.65
CA VAL A 275 -14.97 9.37 -6.47
C VAL A 275 -16.46 9.19 -6.30
N ALA A 276 -16.83 8.20 -5.51
CA ALA A 276 -18.22 7.99 -5.15
C ALA A 276 -18.59 9.00 -4.06
N ASP A 277 -19.79 9.56 -4.16
CA ASP A 277 -20.33 10.43 -3.10
C ASP A 277 -20.22 9.71 -1.75
N PRO A 278 -19.81 10.43 -0.69
CA PRO A 278 -19.66 9.83 0.61
C PRO A 278 -21.00 9.20 1.03
N MET A 279 -20.94 7.97 1.52
CA MET A 279 -22.11 7.30 2.07
C MET A 279 -22.68 8.14 3.21
N ARG A 280 -24.00 8.33 3.21
CA ARG A 280 -24.71 9.00 4.31
C ARG A 280 -24.94 8.01 5.45
N ALA A 281 -24.97 8.50 6.69
CA ALA A 281 -25.21 7.66 7.86
C ALA A 281 -26.54 6.88 7.76
N GLU A 282 -27.59 7.49 7.22
CA GLU A 282 -28.89 6.82 7.06
C GLU A 282 -28.83 5.69 6.02
N GLU A 283 -27.96 5.81 5.02
CA GLU A 283 -27.73 4.77 4.02
C GLU A 283 -26.97 3.59 4.65
N PHE A 284 -25.95 3.88 5.45
CA PHE A 284 -25.22 2.86 6.21
C PHE A 284 -26.14 2.06 7.12
N VAL A 285 -26.94 2.71 7.96
CA VAL A 285 -27.87 2.04 8.87
C VAL A 285 -28.86 1.14 8.12
N LYS A 286 -29.36 1.61 6.96
CA LYS A 286 -30.23 0.79 6.09
C LYS A 286 -29.51 -0.44 5.54
N LEU A 287 -28.25 -0.30 5.11
CA LEU A 287 -27.45 -1.41 4.59
C LEU A 287 -27.11 -2.43 5.68
N VAL A 288 -26.66 -1.98 6.85
CA VAL A 288 -26.39 -2.84 8.02
C VAL A 288 -27.64 -3.65 8.36
N LYS A 289 -28.81 -2.99 8.47
CA LYS A 289 -30.08 -3.67 8.75
C LYS A 289 -30.47 -4.67 7.66
N LYS A 290 -30.22 -4.35 6.39
CA LYS A 290 -30.49 -5.26 5.26
C LYS A 290 -29.59 -6.50 5.29
N ARG A 291 -28.32 -6.34 5.68
CA ARG A 291 -27.35 -7.44 5.77
C ARG A 291 -27.61 -8.35 6.97
N GLY A 292 -28.17 -7.80 8.06
CA GLY A 292 -28.42 -8.56 9.29
C GLY A 292 -27.14 -8.98 10.02
N THR A 293 -26.03 -8.30 9.72
CA THR A 293 -24.72 -8.43 10.35
C THR A 293 -24.49 -7.30 11.34
N GLU A 294 -23.42 -7.42 12.12
CA GLU A 294 -23.06 -6.44 13.15
C GLU A 294 -21.76 -5.73 12.81
N PHE A 295 -21.75 -4.41 12.86
CA PHE A 295 -20.55 -3.60 12.65
C PHE A 295 -20.03 -3.09 13.98
N VAL A 296 -18.77 -3.40 14.27
CA VAL A 296 -18.07 -2.92 15.46
C VAL A 296 -16.79 -2.21 15.05
N MET A 297 -16.63 -0.98 15.53
CA MET A 297 -15.50 -0.12 15.22
C MET A 297 -14.69 0.17 16.48
N VAL A 298 -13.38 -0.03 16.42
CA VAL A 298 -12.42 0.46 17.41
C VAL A 298 -11.86 1.79 16.90
N LEU A 299 -12.16 2.89 17.58
CA LEU A 299 -11.80 4.26 17.18
C LEU A 299 -10.83 4.88 18.19
N PHE A 300 -9.74 5.49 17.73
CA PHE A 300 -8.73 6.15 18.57
C PHE A 300 -8.03 7.28 17.81
N GLU A 301 -7.22 8.08 18.50
CA GLU A 301 -6.43 9.14 17.87
C GLU A 301 -5.32 8.54 17.02
N ALA A 302 -5.16 9.02 15.78
CA ALA A 302 -4.12 8.51 14.90
C ALA A 302 -2.74 8.89 15.46
N PRO A 303 -1.78 7.95 15.55
CA PRO A 303 -0.40 8.29 15.88
C PRO A 303 0.20 9.29 14.89
N GLU A 304 1.00 10.24 15.36
CA GLU A 304 1.70 11.24 14.54
C GLU A 304 2.92 10.62 13.84
N VAL A 305 2.67 9.67 12.93
CA VAL A 305 3.69 9.01 12.12
C VAL A 305 3.22 8.97 10.67
N VAL A 306 4.17 8.83 9.74
CA VAL A 306 3.85 8.71 8.30
C VAL A 306 3.01 7.45 8.02
N GLU A 307 2.18 7.50 6.98
CA GLU A 307 1.26 6.41 6.62
C GLU A 307 1.96 5.06 6.43
N ASP A 308 3.18 5.06 5.88
CA ASP A 308 3.99 3.85 5.67
C ASP A 308 4.42 3.16 6.96
N ILE A 309 4.42 3.87 8.09
CA ILE A 309 4.65 3.29 9.42
C ILE A 309 3.30 2.90 10.06
N LEU A 310 2.27 3.71 9.85
CA LEU A 310 0.96 3.54 10.50
C LEU A 310 0.15 2.36 9.93
N PHE A 311 -0.04 2.30 8.61
CA PHE A 311 -0.89 1.28 7.98
C PHE A 311 -0.43 -0.16 8.24
N PRO A 312 0.88 -0.49 8.21
CA PRO A 312 1.34 -1.83 8.58
C PRO A 312 0.96 -2.21 10.02
N GLN A 313 1.02 -1.25 10.95
CA GLN A 313 0.61 -1.48 12.34
C GLN A 313 -0.90 -1.66 12.45
N LEU A 314 -1.70 -0.85 11.74
CA LEU A 314 -3.15 -1.02 11.69
C LEU A 314 -3.54 -2.39 11.13
N ARG A 315 -2.93 -2.85 10.03
CA ARG A 315 -3.18 -4.19 9.46
C ARG A 315 -2.74 -5.31 10.38
N LYS A 316 -1.63 -5.14 11.10
CA LYS A 316 -1.18 -6.10 12.11
C LYS A 316 -2.18 -6.18 13.29
N ALA A 317 -2.64 -5.04 13.77
CA ALA A 317 -3.66 -4.95 14.80
C ALA A 317 -4.97 -5.60 14.34
N GLU A 318 -5.43 -5.29 13.12
CA GLU A 318 -6.63 -5.87 12.50
C GLU A 318 -6.60 -7.40 12.50
N LEU A 319 -5.49 -8.00 12.04
CA LEU A 319 -5.32 -9.45 12.02
C LEU A 319 -5.31 -10.02 13.45
N SER A 320 -4.52 -9.43 14.36
CA SER A 320 -4.44 -9.91 15.74
C SER A 320 -5.77 -9.83 16.49
N ILE A 321 -6.57 -8.79 16.22
CA ILE A 321 -7.88 -8.58 16.84
C ILE A 321 -8.90 -9.54 16.22
N THR A 322 -8.87 -9.74 14.91
CA THR A 322 -9.70 -10.75 14.22
C THR A 322 -9.45 -12.13 14.82
N ASP A 323 -8.19 -12.54 14.98
CA ASP A 323 -7.81 -13.81 15.59
C ASP A 323 -8.33 -13.95 17.03
N MET A 324 -8.31 -12.87 17.82
CA MET A 324 -8.87 -12.85 19.17
C MET A 324 -10.39 -13.03 19.14
N ILE A 325 -11.09 -12.25 18.30
CA ILE A 325 -12.55 -12.33 18.13
C ILE A 325 -12.96 -13.76 17.74
N GLU A 326 -12.30 -14.37 16.76
CA GLU A 326 -12.62 -15.72 16.30
C GLU A 326 -12.31 -16.80 17.34
N ARG A 327 -11.21 -16.65 18.10
CA ARG A 327 -10.83 -17.60 19.17
C ARG A 327 -11.84 -17.63 20.31
N ASP A 328 -12.50 -16.52 20.60
CA ASP A 328 -13.57 -16.43 21.58
C ASP A 328 -14.92 -16.98 21.07
N GLY A 329 -14.98 -17.35 19.79
CA GLY A 329 -16.10 -18.06 19.16
C GLY A 329 -17.07 -17.18 18.39
N PHE A 330 -16.77 -15.87 18.27
CA PHE A 330 -17.46 -14.97 17.35
C PHE A 330 -17.02 -15.25 15.92
N LYS A 331 -17.70 -14.68 14.93
CA LYS A 331 -17.34 -14.88 13.52
C LYS A 331 -17.29 -13.57 12.76
N VAL A 332 -16.11 -13.23 12.25
CA VAL A 332 -15.88 -12.07 11.39
C VAL A 332 -16.24 -12.43 9.95
N TYR A 333 -17.02 -11.56 9.30
CA TYR A 333 -17.32 -11.61 7.87
C TYR A 333 -16.26 -10.88 7.06
N GLY A 334 -15.89 -9.68 7.51
CA GLY A 334 -14.88 -8.85 6.89
C GLY A 334 -14.38 -7.79 7.86
N SER A 335 -13.21 -7.26 7.60
CA SER A 335 -12.59 -6.19 8.38
C SER A 335 -11.87 -5.23 7.44
N ASP A 336 -11.69 -3.99 7.90
CA ASP A 336 -10.82 -3.04 7.23
C ASP A 336 -10.35 -1.95 8.21
N VAL A 337 -9.39 -1.13 7.79
CA VAL A 337 -8.82 -0.04 8.60
C VAL A 337 -8.76 1.25 7.82
N ALA A 338 -8.85 2.39 8.51
CA ALA A 338 -8.60 3.68 7.89
C ALA A 338 -8.07 4.72 8.88
N VAL A 339 -7.56 5.81 8.31
CA VAL A 339 -7.13 7.01 9.03
C VAL A 339 -7.82 8.20 8.36
N GLU A 340 -8.50 9.01 9.16
CA GLU A 340 -9.30 10.12 8.66
C GLU A 340 -9.51 11.19 9.73
N GLY A 341 -9.35 12.46 9.35
CA GLY A 341 -9.56 13.60 10.26
C GLY A 341 -8.75 13.54 11.56
N GLY A 342 -7.52 12.99 11.53
CA GLY A 342 -6.67 12.80 12.72
C GLY A 342 -7.03 11.59 13.59
N LYS A 343 -8.02 10.79 13.20
CA LYS A 343 -8.40 9.55 13.90
C LYS A 343 -8.05 8.32 13.08
N ALA A 344 -7.74 7.23 13.76
CA ALA A 344 -7.59 5.92 13.15
C ALA A 344 -8.68 4.98 13.67
N PHE A 345 -9.14 4.06 12.82
CA PHE A 345 -10.09 3.05 13.24
C PHE A 345 -9.89 1.69 12.58
N LEU A 346 -10.35 0.66 13.28
CA LEU A 346 -10.48 -0.70 12.77
C LEU A 346 -11.96 -1.07 12.78
N LEU A 347 -12.46 -1.50 11.63
CA LEU A 347 -13.84 -1.93 11.46
C LEU A 347 -13.90 -3.45 11.33
N PHE A 348 -14.86 -4.06 12.02
CA PHE A 348 -15.19 -5.48 11.90
C PHE A 348 -16.68 -5.63 11.60
N GLU A 349 -17.01 -6.29 10.51
CA GLU A 349 -18.35 -6.81 10.23
C GLU A 349 -18.44 -8.25 10.72
N LEU A 350 -19.41 -8.58 11.57
CA LEU A 350 -19.56 -9.88 12.21
C LEU A 350 -20.83 -10.60 11.78
N LEU A 351 -20.70 -11.90 11.50
CA LEU A 351 -21.81 -12.85 11.34
C LEU A 351 -22.35 -13.33 12.70
N ILE A 352 -21.46 -13.47 13.68
CA ILE A 352 -21.80 -13.87 15.05
C ILE A 352 -21.12 -12.88 15.98
N TRP A 353 -21.90 -12.00 16.58
CA TRP A 353 -21.43 -10.94 17.49
C TRP A 353 -21.92 -11.12 18.94
N SER A 354 -22.87 -12.04 19.14
CA SER A 354 -23.42 -12.40 20.45
C SER A 354 -23.55 -13.91 20.56
N LEU A 355 -23.18 -14.44 21.71
CA LEU A 355 -23.17 -15.87 22.01
C LEU A 355 -23.88 -16.13 23.34
N PRO A 356 -24.50 -17.31 23.52
CA PRO A 356 -24.98 -17.75 24.82
C PRO A 356 -23.85 -17.79 25.86
N ARG A 357 -24.19 -17.71 27.15
CA ARG A 357 -23.20 -17.87 28.24
C ARG A 357 -22.50 -19.23 28.21
N LEU A 358 -23.14 -20.28 27.71
CA LEU A 358 -22.66 -21.65 27.83
C LEU A 358 -21.67 -22.05 26.71
N LYS A 359 -20.42 -22.37 27.03
CA LYS A 359 -19.39 -22.87 26.10
C LYS A 359 -18.97 -24.29 26.48
N LYS A 360 -18.73 -25.14 25.48
CA LYS A 360 -18.07 -26.43 25.69
C LYS A 360 -16.55 -26.22 25.78
N HIS A 361 -15.95 -26.64 26.89
CA HIS A 361 -14.50 -26.68 27.07
C HIS A 361 -14.01 -28.11 26.82
N MET A 362 -13.30 -28.28 25.70
CA MET A 362 -12.78 -29.59 25.28
C MET A 362 -11.52 -29.93 26.05
N GLY A 363 -11.55 -31.08 26.71
CA GLY A 363 -10.43 -31.69 27.40
C GLY A 363 -9.64 -32.66 26.52
N PRO A 364 -8.82 -33.52 27.15
CA PRO A 364 -7.97 -34.46 26.44
C PRO A 364 -8.76 -35.62 25.84
N PRO A 365 -8.18 -36.34 24.84
CA PRO A 365 -8.70 -37.62 24.37
C PRO A 365 -8.82 -38.63 25.52
N ILE A 366 -9.89 -39.43 25.51
CA ILE A 366 -10.16 -40.41 26.57
C ILE A 366 -9.05 -41.46 26.71
N THR A 367 -8.32 -41.72 25.62
CA THR A 367 -7.20 -42.66 25.57
C THR A 367 -5.96 -42.16 26.34
N SER A 368 -5.89 -40.86 26.67
CA SER A 368 -4.81 -40.32 27.49
C SER A 368 -5.18 -40.40 28.98
N LYS A 369 -4.77 -41.48 29.64
CA LYS A 369 -5.08 -41.71 31.07
C LYS A 369 -4.61 -40.56 31.97
N TYR A 370 -3.34 -40.18 31.88
CA TYR A 370 -2.75 -39.14 32.73
C TYR A 370 -3.47 -37.79 32.59
N HIS A 371 -3.66 -37.30 31.36
CA HIS A 371 -4.33 -36.02 31.15
C HIS A 371 -5.82 -36.08 31.51
N SER A 372 -6.48 -37.22 31.29
CA SER A 372 -7.87 -37.42 31.70
C SER A 372 -8.06 -37.33 33.21
N GLU A 373 -7.14 -37.90 33.99
CA GLU A 373 -7.17 -37.80 35.46
C GLU A 373 -6.97 -36.35 35.92
N GLN A 374 -6.02 -35.62 35.33
CA GLN A 374 -5.81 -34.19 35.63
C GLN A 374 -7.06 -33.35 35.32
N PHE A 375 -7.67 -33.55 34.15
CA PHE A 375 -8.88 -32.84 33.75
C PHE A 375 -10.05 -33.11 34.70
N LYS A 376 -10.25 -34.38 35.10
CA LYS A 376 -11.28 -34.74 36.08
C LYS A 376 -11.03 -34.11 37.45
N ASN A 377 -9.78 -34.06 37.91
CA ASN A 377 -9.44 -33.44 39.19
C ASN A 377 -9.80 -31.94 39.22
N ILE A 378 -9.66 -31.24 38.09
CA ILE A 378 -10.00 -29.82 37.97
C ILE A 378 -11.52 -29.61 37.94
N TYR A 379 -12.26 -30.42 37.18
CA TYR A 379 -13.66 -30.10 36.84
C TYR A 379 -14.72 -30.98 37.49
N ALA A 380 -14.43 -32.21 37.93
CA ALA A 380 -15.48 -33.17 38.33
C ALA A 380 -16.27 -32.75 39.57
N SER A 381 -15.70 -31.89 40.43
CA SER A 381 -16.35 -31.38 41.63
C SER A 381 -17.33 -30.23 41.36
N THR A 382 -17.17 -29.53 40.24
CA THR A 382 -17.90 -28.29 39.93
C THR A 382 -18.74 -28.37 38.66
N HIS A 383 -18.39 -29.28 37.74
CA HIS A 383 -19.03 -29.39 36.43
C HIS A 383 -19.35 -30.84 36.09
N ARG A 384 -20.44 -31.03 35.34
CA ARG A 384 -20.76 -32.32 34.74
C ARG A 384 -19.76 -32.61 33.61
N ILE A 385 -18.98 -33.67 33.77
CA ILE A 385 -18.08 -34.17 32.72
C ILE A 385 -18.84 -35.11 31.80
N PHE A 386 -18.64 -34.97 30.50
CA PHE A 386 -19.18 -35.86 29.47
C PHE A 386 -18.12 -36.12 28.39
N ILE A 387 -18.43 -37.03 27.47
CA ILE A 387 -17.57 -37.37 26.33
C ILE A 387 -18.17 -36.78 25.07
N ASP A 388 -17.35 -36.08 24.29
CA ASP A 388 -17.71 -35.47 23.02
C ASP A 388 -16.56 -35.72 22.03
N ASP A 389 -16.85 -36.31 20.88
CA ASP A 389 -15.87 -36.63 19.84
C ASP A 389 -14.59 -37.33 20.38
N GLY A 390 -14.77 -38.34 21.23
CA GLY A 390 -13.66 -39.11 21.82
C GLY A 390 -12.83 -38.38 22.88
N ARG A 391 -13.22 -37.16 23.29
CA ARG A 391 -12.56 -36.34 24.30
C ARG A 391 -13.45 -36.12 25.51
N TYR A 392 -12.84 -35.90 26.67
CA TYR A 392 -13.59 -35.34 27.81
C TYR A 392 -14.00 -33.90 27.51
N ALA A 393 -15.15 -33.48 28.00
CA ALA A 393 -15.65 -32.12 27.86
C ALA A 393 -16.44 -31.70 29.10
N VAL A 394 -16.49 -30.40 29.34
CA VAL A 394 -17.38 -29.77 30.31
C VAL A 394 -18.07 -28.56 29.71
N GLU A 395 -19.22 -28.23 30.26
CA GLU A 395 -19.90 -26.97 29.99
C GLU A 395 -19.41 -25.92 30.98
N VAL A 396 -18.92 -24.78 30.49
CA VAL A 396 -18.44 -23.65 31.30
C VAL A 396 -19.10 -22.35 30.85
N GLU A 397 -19.09 -21.34 31.71
CA GLU A 397 -19.53 -20.00 31.32
C GLU A 397 -18.44 -19.27 30.51
N ARG A 398 -18.86 -18.59 29.43
CA ARG A 398 -18.00 -17.68 28.68
C ARG A 398 -17.68 -16.47 29.52
N ARG A 399 -16.44 -16.01 29.41
CA ARG A 399 -16.02 -14.72 29.98
C ARG A 399 -16.70 -13.53 29.28
N TYR A 400 -16.94 -13.64 27.97
CA TYR A 400 -17.61 -12.62 27.15
C TYR A 400 -18.71 -13.25 26.29
N THR A 401 -19.91 -12.64 26.30
CA THR A 401 -21.05 -13.06 25.48
C THR A 401 -21.32 -12.12 24.31
N ASP A 402 -20.62 -10.99 24.24
CA ASP A 402 -20.71 -10.02 23.17
C ASP A 402 -19.32 -9.48 22.83
N VAL A 403 -19.10 -9.19 21.54
CA VAL A 403 -17.79 -8.78 21.05
C VAL A 403 -17.36 -7.40 21.57
N VAL A 404 -18.31 -6.50 21.86
CA VAL A 404 -18.00 -5.16 22.40
C VAL A 404 -17.35 -5.28 23.78
N SER A 405 -17.91 -6.12 24.66
CA SER A 405 -17.33 -6.43 25.96
C SER A 405 -15.97 -7.10 25.84
N LEU A 406 -15.79 -8.03 24.89
CA LEU A 406 -14.48 -8.65 24.62
C LEU A 406 -13.44 -7.57 24.27
N LEU A 407 -13.74 -6.73 23.27
CA LEU A 407 -12.82 -5.69 22.80
C LEU A 407 -12.48 -4.69 23.92
N LYS A 408 -13.48 -4.20 24.67
CA LYS A 408 -13.25 -3.25 25.77
C LYS A 408 -12.30 -3.76 26.85
N ASN A 409 -12.19 -5.09 27.04
CA ASN A 409 -11.41 -5.68 28.12
C ASN A 409 -10.09 -6.31 27.65
N GLU A 410 -10.05 -6.88 26.44
CA GLU A 410 -8.93 -7.73 25.99
C GLU A 410 -8.16 -7.14 24.80
N LEU A 411 -8.58 -6.01 24.23
CA LEU A 411 -7.91 -5.40 23.06
C LEU A 411 -6.40 -5.22 23.25
N MET A 412 -5.97 -4.78 24.44
CA MET A 412 -4.55 -4.54 24.76
C MET A 412 -3.72 -5.82 24.89
N SER A 413 -4.34 -7.00 24.90
CA SER A 413 -3.63 -8.29 24.85
C SER A 413 -3.17 -8.66 23.43
N CYS A 414 -3.68 -7.97 22.41
CA CYS A 414 -3.35 -8.21 21.00
C CYS A 414 -2.00 -7.59 20.60
N SER A 415 -1.44 -8.07 19.49
CA SER A 415 -0.22 -7.48 18.90
C SER A 415 -0.57 -6.29 18.01
N LEU A 416 -0.70 -5.11 18.62
CA LEU A 416 -1.23 -3.91 17.95
C LEU A 416 -0.19 -3.13 17.12
N GLY A 417 1.10 -3.38 17.33
CA GLY A 417 2.16 -2.47 16.84
C GLY A 417 2.46 -1.38 17.87
N LYS A 418 3.68 -0.84 17.84
CA LYS A 418 4.20 0.05 18.89
C LYS A 418 3.35 1.34 19.03
N ASP A 419 3.22 2.09 17.95
CA ASP A 419 2.58 3.42 17.96
C ASP A 419 1.06 3.31 18.10
N VAL A 420 0.46 2.29 17.45
CA VAL A 420 -0.97 1.97 17.58
C VAL A 420 -1.30 1.51 19.01
N SER A 421 -0.48 0.64 19.61
CA SER A 421 -0.65 0.22 21.01
C SER A 421 -0.54 1.38 21.98
N GLU A 422 0.39 2.32 21.74
CA GLU A 422 0.55 3.50 22.59
C GLU A 422 -0.68 4.40 22.49
N SER A 423 -1.19 4.64 21.27
CA SER A 423 -2.36 5.49 21.08
C SER A 423 -3.64 4.88 21.67
N ILE A 424 -3.88 3.60 21.42
CA ILE A 424 -4.99 2.86 22.06
C ILE A 424 -4.84 2.87 23.58
N GLY A 425 -3.61 2.78 24.11
CA GLY A 425 -3.32 2.86 25.54
C GLY A 425 -3.66 4.21 26.17
N ARG A 426 -3.62 5.31 25.40
CA ARG A 426 -4.10 6.64 25.85
C ARG A 426 -5.63 6.74 25.87
N GLY A 427 -6.31 5.97 25.04
CA GLY A 427 -7.76 5.88 25.01
C GLY A 427 -8.30 5.44 23.65
N TYR A 428 -9.41 4.70 23.66
CA TYR A 428 -10.14 4.28 22.48
C TYR A 428 -11.63 4.12 22.79
N GLU A 429 -12.45 4.14 21.76
CA GLU A 429 -13.88 3.85 21.81
C GLU A 429 -14.18 2.56 21.04
N VAL A 430 -15.17 1.81 21.51
CA VAL A 430 -15.74 0.66 20.79
C VAL A 430 -17.18 0.99 20.46
N LEU A 431 -17.44 1.27 19.19
CA LEU A 431 -18.71 1.75 18.67
C LEU A 431 -19.41 0.64 17.88
N ARG A 432 -20.71 0.49 18.09
CA ARG A 432 -21.54 -0.54 17.46
C ARG A 432 -22.60 0.09 16.56
N ASN A 433 -22.71 -0.35 15.31
CA ASN A 433 -23.73 0.05 14.33
C ASN A 433 -24.07 1.56 14.38
N GLU A 434 -25.18 1.92 15.02
CA GLU A 434 -25.75 3.27 15.11
C GLU A 434 -24.87 4.24 15.93
N GLU A 435 -24.00 3.71 16.79
CA GLU A 435 -23.01 4.51 17.53
C GLU A 435 -21.89 5.01 16.61
N ILE A 436 -21.71 4.39 15.43
CA ILE A 436 -20.71 4.81 14.44
C ILE A 436 -21.20 6.10 13.79
N ARG A 437 -20.68 7.22 14.29
CA ARG A 437 -20.97 8.55 13.73
C ARG A 437 -20.09 8.82 12.52
N PHE A 438 -20.72 9.24 11.44
CA PHE A 438 -20.03 9.62 10.21
C PHE A 438 -19.44 11.01 10.40
N VAL A 439 -18.26 11.06 11.01
CA VAL A 439 -17.41 12.25 10.97
C VAL A 439 -16.63 12.27 9.66
N ALA A 440 -16.04 13.43 9.32
CA ALA A 440 -15.31 13.70 8.08
C ALA A 440 -14.69 12.46 7.43
N GLY A 441 -14.89 12.27 6.12
CA GLY A 441 -14.29 11.20 5.32
C GLY A 441 -14.80 9.76 5.54
N PHE A 442 -15.44 9.43 6.67
CA PHE A 442 -15.93 8.06 6.95
C PHE A 442 -16.93 7.57 5.90
N GLY A 443 -17.75 8.48 5.35
CA GLY A 443 -18.68 8.15 4.28
C GLY A 443 -17.97 7.61 3.04
N TYR A 444 -16.77 8.09 2.70
CA TYR A 444 -15.99 7.54 1.58
C TYR A 444 -15.47 6.14 1.90
N PHE A 445 -14.98 5.94 3.12
CA PHE A 445 -14.55 4.62 3.58
C PHE A 445 -15.69 3.60 3.48
N PHE A 446 -16.87 3.87 4.07
CA PHE A 446 -17.99 2.94 4.01
C PHE A 446 -18.51 2.74 2.58
N ARG A 447 -18.53 3.81 1.77
CA ARG A 447 -18.84 3.70 0.35
C ARG A 447 -17.91 2.72 -0.35
N SER A 448 -16.61 2.74 -0.04
CA SER A 448 -15.60 1.82 -0.55
C SER A 448 -15.77 0.40 0.01
N TYR A 449 -15.98 0.26 1.32
CA TYR A 449 -16.14 -1.02 2.00
C TYR A 449 -17.31 -1.84 1.44
N PHE A 450 -18.45 -1.20 1.18
CA PHE A 450 -19.60 -1.86 0.57
C PHE A 450 -19.53 -1.94 -0.95
N ARG A 451 -18.52 -1.31 -1.54
CA ARG A 451 -18.31 -1.36 -2.98
C ARG A 451 -17.78 -2.75 -3.32
N GLY A 452 -18.41 -3.38 -4.31
CA GLY A 452 -17.76 -4.48 -5.02
C GLY A 452 -16.61 -3.97 -5.88
N ILE A 453 -16.10 -4.89 -6.71
CA ILE A 453 -15.11 -4.62 -7.75
C ILE A 453 -15.62 -3.53 -8.71
#